data_AF-A0AB36EI77-F1
#
_entry.id   AF-A0AB36EI77-F1
#
_cell.length_a   1.000
_cell.length_b   1.000
_cell.length_c   1.000
_cell.angle_alpha   90.00
_cell.angle_beta   90.00
_cell.angle_gamma   90.00
#
_symmetry.space_group_name_H-M   'P 1'
#
loop_
_entity.id
_entity.type
_entity.pdbx_description
1 polymer ?
#
loop_
_entity_poly.entity_id
_entity_poly.type
_entity_poly.pdbx_seq_one_letter_code
_entity_poly.pdbx_strand_id
1 'polypeptide(L)'
;MKIKMLLGLAGANFSLAPGDTPLDDQFSDKEAQRLVDAGLAEWVKDDESSEVTLALTLDNENLLKELDELRPLATRLEESEARIVVLVGEKDALQQRAEVAERSLAEATERGGVLEGRVAELEKALGDGAADPGKKSKSGAG
;
A
#
# COMPACT_ATOMS: atom_id res chain seq x y z
N MET A 1 5.92 -9.58 52.91
CA MET A 1 6.23 -8.18 53.23
C MET A 1 7.61 -7.88 52.68
N LYS A 2 7.69 -7.06 51.62
CA LYS A 2 8.96 -6.67 51.02
C LYS A 2 9.37 -5.28 51.50
N ILE A 3 10.66 -4.97 51.50
CA ILE A 3 11.16 -3.63 51.77
C ILE A 3 11.79 -3.04 50.51
N LYS A 4 11.75 -1.72 50.37
CA LYS A 4 12.47 -0.97 49.34
C LYS A 4 13.51 -0.10 50.00
N MET A 5 14.74 -0.13 49.51
CA MET A 5 15.85 0.62 50.08
C MET A 5 15.68 2.12 49.76
N LEU A 6 15.77 2.98 50.77
CA LEU A 6 15.77 4.44 50.60
C LEU A 6 17.19 4.98 50.41
N LEU A 7 18.17 4.29 50.99
CA LEU A 7 19.60 4.59 50.94
C LEU A 7 20.39 3.38 50.47
N GLY A 8 21.53 3.63 49.84
CA GLY A 8 22.41 2.57 49.37
C GLY A 8 23.03 1.79 50.53
N LEU A 9 23.05 0.46 50.42
CA LEU A 9 23.62 -0.44 51.41
C LEU A 9 24.51 -1.47 50.72
N ALA A 10 25.77 -1.54 51.14
CA ALA A 10 26.72 -2.52 50.63
C ALA A 10 27.17 -3.45 51.76
N GLY A 11 27.13 -4.75 51.51
CA GLY A 11 27.66 -5.80 52.36
C GLY A 11 28.75 -6.59 51.64
N ALA A 12 29.29 -7.62 52.30
CA ALA A 12 30.36 -8.44 51.75
C ALA A 12 29.98 -9.14 50.43
N ASN A 13 28.71 -9.50 50.26
CA ASN A 13 28.21 -10.29 49.12
C ASN A 13 27.03 -9.62 48.39
N PHE A 14 26.73 -8.36 48.67
CA PHE A 14 25.61 -7.66 48.04
C PHE A 14 25.85 -6.16 47.99
N SER A 15 25.26 -5.50 47.00
CA SER A 15 25.19 -4.05 46.92
C SER A 15 23.77 -3.70 46.48
N LEU A 16 23.09 -2.90 47.30
CA LEU A 16 21.74 -2.42 47.07
C LEU A 16 21.81 -0.91 46.89
N ALA A 17 21.26 -0.42 45.78
CA ALA A 17 21.11 0.99 45.51
C ALA A 17 19.82 1.54 46.14
N PRO A 18 19.70 2.87 46.32
CA PRO A 18 18.41 3.50 46.58
C PRO A 18 17.40 3.11 45.50
N GLY A 19 16.22 2.64 45.92
CA GLY A 19 15.15 2.17 45.04
C GLY A 19 15.10 0.65 44.83
N ASP A 20 16.18 -0.08 45.17
CA ASP A 20 16.20 -1.53 45.03
C ASP A 20 15.27 -2.21 46.02
N THR A 21 14.65 -3.31 45.57
CA THR A 21 13.88 -4.22 46.41
C THR A 21 14.73 -5.47 46.62
N PRO A 22 15.25 -5.73 47.83
CA PRO A 22 16.05 -6.91 48.12
C PRO A 22 15.30 -8.19 47.73
N LEU A 23 16.05 -9.23 47.33
CA LEU A 23 15.46 -10.53 47.01
C LEU A 23 14.78 -11.12 48.25
N ASP A 24 13.75 -11.94 48.02
CA ASP A 24 13.09 -12.68 49.09
C ASP A 24 14.17 -13.53 49.82
N ASP A 25 14.18 -13.46 51.15
CA ASP A 25 15.17 -14.07 52.07
C ASP A 25 16.53 -13.36 52.23
N GLN A 26 16.79 -12.23 51.54
CA GLN A 26 18.05 -11.49 51.72
C GLN A 26 18.21 -10.87 53.12
N PHE A 27 17.08 -10.52 53.75
CA PHE A 27 17.01 -10.05 55.13
C PHE A 27 15.94 -10.83 55.87
N SER A 28 16.21 -11.20 57.11
CA SER A 28 15.15 -11.71 58.00
C SER A 28 14.15 -10.61 58.33
N ASP A 29 12.91 -10.97 58.70
CA ASP A 29 11.87 -9.98 59.08
C ASP A 29 12.35 -9.00 60.16
N LYS A 30 13.18 -9.48 61.10
CA LYS A 30 13.76 -8.64 62.16
C LYS A 30 14.78 -7.64 61.62
N GLU A 31 15.57 -8.02 60.63
CA GLU A 31 16.54 -7.12 59.99
C GLU A 31 15.82 -6.13 59.08
N ALA A 32 14.83 -6.58 58.31
CA ALA A 32 13.98 -5.71 57.52
C ALA A 32 13.29 -4.65 58.40
N GLN A 33 12.71 -5.04 59.53
CA GLN A 33 12.12 -4.10 60.49
C GLN A 33 13.15 -3.10 61.02
N ARG A 34 14.37 -3.55 61.37
CA ARG A 34 15.44 -2.64 61.83
C ARG A 34 15.84 -1.63 60.77
N LEU A 35 15.91 -2.04 59.50
CA LEU A 35 16.24 -1.16 58.38
C LEU A 35 15.15 -0.09 58.18
N VAL A 36 13.88 -0.47 58.34
CA VAL A 36 12.76 0.47 58.29
C VAL A 36 12.77 1.41 59.49
N ASP A 37 12.96 0.90 60.72
CA ASP A 37 13.03 1.71 61.94
C ASP A 37 14.20 2.70 61.93
N ALA A 38 15.31 2.31 61.28
CA ALA A 38 16.48 3.18 61.07
C ALA A 38 16.29 4.21 59.93
N GLY A 39 15.15 4.18 59.23
CA GLY A 39 14.87 5.06 58.09
C GLY A 39 15.70 4.76 56.84
N LEU A 40 16.28 3.56 56.75
CA LEU A 40 17.10 3.13 55.60
C LEU A 40 16.28 2.44 54.51
N ALA A 41 15.06 1.99 54.85
CA ALA A 41 14.14 1.31 53.94
C ALA A 41 12.69 1.65 54.27
N GLU A 42 11.77 1.33 53.37
CA GLU A 42 10.32 1.43 53.56
C GLU A 42 9.62 0.10 53.24
N TRP A 43 8.49 -0.17 53.89
CA TRP A 43 7.66 -1.34 53.56
C TRP A 43 6.96 -1.14 52.22
N VAL A 44 7.12 -2.10 51.31
CA VAL A 44 6.41 -2.14 50.03
C VAL A 44 5.07 -2.84 50.26
N LYS A 45 3.98 -2.18 49.86
CA LYS A 45 2.67 -2.82 49.79
C LYS A 45 2.63 -3.67 48.52
N ASP A 46 2.42 -4.97 48.68
CA ASP A 46 2.44 -5.95 47.58
C ASP A 46 1.27 -5.75 46.57
N ASP A 47 0.24 -4.97 46.90
CA ASP A 47 -1.00 -4.88 46.11
C ASP A 47 -0.86 -4.12 44.77
N GLU A 48 -0.17 -2.97 44.73
CA GLU A 48 -0.15 -2.12 43.52
C GLU A 48 0.70 -2.70 42.38
N SER A 49 1.75 -3.48 42.71
CA SER A 49 2.62 -4.07 41.70
C SER A 49 1.90 -5.17 40.90
N SER A 50 0.89 -5.83 41.48
CA SER A 50 0.19 -6.94 40.84
C SER A 50 -0.84 -6.47 39.80
N GLU A 51 -1.60 -5.41 40.12
CA GLU A 51 -2.62 -4.86 39.22
C GLU A 51 -2.00 -4.18 38.00
N VAL A 52 -0.93 -3.40 38.21
CA VAL A 52 -0.20 -2.76 37.11
C VAL A 52 0.43 -3.81 36.18
N THR A 53 1.00 -4.88 36.75
CA THR A 53 1.58 -5.97 35.95
C THR A 53 0.50 -6.71 35.16
N LEU A 54 -0.67 -6.97 35.77
CA LEU A 54 -1.80 -7.59 35.09
C LEU A 54 -2.32 -6.72 33.93
N ALA A 55 -2.48 -5.41 34.17
CA ALA A 55 -2.94 -4.46 33.16
C ALA A 55 -1.97 -4.39 31.97
N LEU A 56 -0.67 -4.29 32.23
CA LEU A 56 0.36 -4.29 31.18
C LEU A 56 0.40 -5.62 30.41
N THR A 57 0.14 -6.74 31.08
CA THR A 57 0.08 -8.05 30.41
C THR A 57 -1.11 -8.12 29.46
N LEU A 58 -2.29 -7.65 29.92
CA LEU A 58 -3.49 -7.61 29.11
C LEU A 58 -3.34 -6.68 27.89
N ASP A 59 -2.76 -5.50 28.09
CA ASP A 59 -2.50 -4.55 27.01
C ASP A 59 -1.52 -5.12 25.97
N ASN A 60 -0.46 -5.79 26.41
CA ASN A 60 0.47 -6.46 25.51
C ASN A 60 -0.21 -7.58 24.69
N GLU A 61 -1.09 -8.37 25.31
CA GLU A 61 -1.87 -9.39 24.59
C GLU A 61 -2.80 -8.77 23.54
N ASN A 62 -3.42 -7.63 23.85
CA ASN A 62 -4.27 -6.91 22.90
C ASN A 62 -3.46 -6.34 21.74
N LEU A 63 -2.30 -5.72 22.02
CA LEU A 63 -1.40 -5.23 20.98
C LEU A 63 -0.87 -6.34 20.06
N LEU A 64 -0.61 -7.53 20.60
CA LEU A 64 -0.22 -8.69 19.81
C LEU A 64 -1.34 -9.15 18.88
N LYS A 65 -2.59 -9.15 19.34
CA LYS A 65 -3.76 -9.46 18.49
C LYS A 65 -3.92 -8.43 17.37
N GLU A 66 -3.82 -7.14 17.69
CA GLU A 66 -3.88 -6.09 16.68
C GLU A 66 -2.77 -6.23 15.63
N LEU A 67 -1.55 -6.58 16.06
CA LEU A 67 -0.45 -6.86 15.13
C LEU A 67 -0.74 -8.07 14.23
N ASP A 68 -1.30 -9.14 14.78
CA ASP A 68 -1.65 -10.34 14.00
C ASP A 68 -2.79 -10.06 13.01
N GLU A 69 -3.71 -9.13 13.32
CA GLU A 69 -4.75 -8.67 12.40
C GLU A 69 -4.22 -7.71 11.32
N LEU A 70 -3.26 -6.85 11.64
CA LEU A 70 -2.68 -5.90 10.70
C LEU A 70 -1.77 -6.55 9.66
N ARG A 71 -1.05 -7.62 10.01
CA ARG A 71 -0.16 -8.34 9.08
C ARG A 71 -0.85 -8.79 7.78
N PRO A 72 -1.98 -9.54 7.80
CA PRO A 72 -2.63 -9.97 6.57
C PRO A 72 -3.22 -8.80 5.78
N LEU A 73 -3.63 -7.71 6.44
CA LEU A 73 -4.09 -6.50 5.77
C LEU A 73 -2.96 -5.80 5.01
N ALA A 74 -1.76 -5.74 5.59
CA ALA A 74 -0.58 -5.20 4.91
C ALA A 74 -0.22 -6.03 3.66
N THR A 75 -0.20 -7.36 3.77
CA THR A 75 0.04 -8.23 2.60
C THR A 75 -1.02 -8.03 1.52
N ARG A 76 -2.30 -7.95 1.91
CA ARG A 76 -3.39 -7.71 0.94
C ARG A 76 -3.30 -6.34 0.29
N LEU A 77 -2.82 -5.33 1.01
CA LEU A 77 -2.57 -3.99 0.47
C LEU A 77 -1.47 -4.05 -0.59
N GLU A 78 -0.32 -4.66 -0.29
CA GLU A 78 0.79 -4.85 -1.25
C GLU A 78 0.32 -5.60 -2.51
N GLU A 79 -0.46 -6.67 -2.37
CA GLU A 79 -1.05 -7.39 -3.50
C GLU A 79 -1.97 -6.50 -4.34
N SER A 80 -2.77 -5.64 -3.69
CA SER A 80 -3.69 -4.73 -4.39
C SER A 80 -2.93 -3.63 -5.13
N GLU A 81 -1.85 -3.11 -4.56
CA GLU A 81 -0.98 -2.12 -5.19
C GLU A 81 -0.29 -2.71 -6.42
N ALA A 82 0.24 -3.94 -6.31
CA ALA A 82 0.82 -4.65 -7.44
C ALA A 82 -0.19 -4.85 -8.58
N ARG A 83 -1.45 -5.19 -8.26
CA ARG A 83 -2.53 -5.32 -9.26
C ARG A 83 -2.85 -3.99 -9.94
N ILE A 84 -2.87 -2.88 -9.19
CA ILE A 84 -3.11 -1.55 -9.75
C ILE A 84 -2.03 -1.19 -10.76
N VAL A 85 -0.76 -1.44 -10.46
CA VAL A 85 0.35 -1.18 -11.38
C VAL A 85 0.17 -1.94 -12.70
N VAL A 86 -0.21 -3.22 -12.65
CA VAL A 86 -0.49 -4.03 -13.84
C VAL A 86 -1.65 -3.44 -14.64
N LEU A 87 -2.77 -3.12 -13.99
CA LEU A 87 -3.96 -2.56 -14.64
C LEU A 87 -3.69 -1.21 -15.30
N VAL A 88 -2.84 -0.37 -14.71
CA VAL A 88 -2.41 0.89 -15.32
C VAL A 88 -1.61 0.62 -16.59
N GLY A 89 -0.66 -0.33 -16.56
CA GLY A 89 0.09 -0.71 -17.75
C GLY A 89 -0.79 -1.29 -18.87
N GLU A 90 -1.76 -2.13 -18.52
CA GLU A 90 -2.74 -2.66 -19.49
C GLU A 90 -3.60 -1.57 -20.10
N LYS A 91 -4.06 -0.61 -19.28
CA LYS A 91 -4.82 0.55 -19.75
C LYS A 91 -4.02 1.38 -20.74
N ASP A 92 -2.77 1.69 -20.45
CA ASP A 92 -1.91 2.48 -21.33
C ASP A 92 -1.69 1.76 -22.67
N ALA A 93 -1.48 0.44 -22.65
CA ALA A 93 -1.36 -0.37 -23.86
C ALA A 93 -2.66 -0.38 -24.68
N LEU A 94 -3.82 -0.47 -24.03
CA LEU A 94 -5.12 -0.40 -24.70
C LEU A 94 -5.37 1.00 -25.30
N GLN A 95 -4.98 2.06 -24.60
CA GLN A 95 -5.11 3.41 -25.09
C GLN A 95 -4.26 3.64 -26.35
N GLN A 96 -3.01 3.17 -26.36
CA GLN A 96 -2.16 3.23 -27.56
C GLN A 96 -2.78 2.46 -28.74
N ARG A 97 -3.36 1.28 -28.49
CA ARG A 97 -4.05 0.50 -29.54
C ARG A 97 -5.28 1.23 -30.08
N ALA A 98 -6.05 1.88 -29.21
CA ALA A 98 -7.20 2.67 -29.62
C ALA A 98 -6.76 3.85 -30.51
N GLU A 99 -5.74 4.60 -30.12
CA GLU A 99 -5.20 5.71 -30.92
C GLU A 99 -4.70 5.25 -32.30
N VAL A 100 -4.02 4.08 -32.37
CA VAL A 100 -3.58 3.50 -33.64
C VAL A 100 -4.77 3.08 -34.51
N ALA A 101 -5.80 2.47 -33.92
CA ALA A 101 -7.00 2.08 -34.63
C ALA A 101 -7.76 3.29 -35.18
N GLU A 102 -7.88 4.37 -34.40
CA GLU A 102 -8.51 5.62 -34.83
C GLU A 102 -7.78 6.27 -36.01
N ARG A 103 -6.43 6.32 -35.96
CA ARG A 103 -5.63 6.81 -37.09
C ARG A 103 -5.83 5.96 -38.34
N SER A 104 -5.81 4.63 -38.19
CA SER A 104 -6.00 3.70 -39.31
C SER A 104 -7.40 3.87 -39.94
N LEU A 105 -8.43 4.12 -39.11
CA LEU A 105 -9.78 4.37 -39.58
C LEU A 105 -9.90 5.70 -40.33
N ALA A 106 -9.25 6.75 -39.84
CA ALA A 106 -9.21 8.04 -40.51
C ALA A 106 -8.55 7.94 -41.89
N GLU A 107 -7.39 7.27 -41.98
CA GLU A 107 -6.70 7.01 -43.25
C GLU A 107 -7.56 6.19 -44.23
N ALA A 108 -8.25 5.16 -43.74
CA ALA A 108 -9.12 4.34 -44.57
C ALA A 108 -10.32 5.13 -45.11
N THR A 109 -10.88 6.03 -44.29
CA THR A 109 -11.99 6.90 -44.67
C THR A 109 -11.56 7.91 -45.73
N GLU A 110 -10.38 8.51 -45.58
CA GLU A 110 -9.79 9.41 -46.58
C GLU A 110 -9.57 8.68 -47.91
N ARG A 111 -8.95 7.49 -47.88
CA ARG A 111 -8.74 6.68 -49.09
C ARG A 111 -10.07 6.28 -49.74
N GLY A 112 -11.08 5.96 -48.94
CA GLY A 112 -12.44 5.68 -49.42
C GLY A 112 -13.01 6.85 -50.21
N GLY A 113 -12.97 8.06 -49.65
CA GLY A 113 -13.45 9.26 -50.35
C GLY A 113 -12.70 9.57 -51.64
N VAL A 114 -11.38 9.36 -51.67
CA VAL A 114 -10.58 9.51 -52.91
C VAL A 114 -11.01 8.50 -53.99
N LEU A 115 -11.27 7.24 -53.59
CA LEU A 115 -11.73 6.21 -54.51
C LEU A 115 -13.14 6.50 -55.03
N GLU A 116 -14.05 6.93 -54.16
CA GLU A 116 -15.40 7.35 -54.55
C GLU A 116 -15.37 8.50 -55.57
N GLY A 117 -14.51 9.51 -55.35
CA GLY A 117 -14.31 10.59 -56.30
C GLY A 117 -13.81 10.10 -57.66
N ARG A 118 -12.82 9.21 -57.67
CA ARG A 118 -12.30 8.60 -58.91
C ARG A 118 -13.34 7.76 -59.65
N VAL A 119 -14.18 7.02 -58.92
CA VAL A 119 -15.28 6.26 -59.51
C VAL A 119 -16.27 7.21 -60.17
N ALA A 120 -16.69 8.28 -59.49
CA ALA A 120 -17.60 9.28 -60.07
C ALA A 120 -17.02 9.96 -61.32
N GLU A 121 -15.72 10.28 -61.34
CA GLU A 121 -15.04 10.82 -62.52
C GLU A 121 -15.05 9.83 -63.70
N LEU A 122 -14.77 8.56 -63.44
CA LEU A 122 -14.80 7.50 -64.46
C LEU A 122 -16.21 7.27 -64.99
N GLU A 123 -17.22 7.23 -64.12
CA GLU A 123 -18.62 7.11 -64.50
C GLU A 123 -19.07 8.27 -65.38
N LYS A 124 -18.68 9.50 -65.03
CA LYS A 124 -18.96 10.68 -65.85
C LYS A 124 -18.27 10.60 -67.21
N ALA A 125 -16.98 10.25 -67.25
CA ALA A 125 -16.23 10.12 -68.50
C ALA A 125 -16.84 9.05 -69.44
N LEU A 126 -17.33 7.94 -68.89
CA LEU A 126 -18.05 6.91 -69.65
C LEU A 126 -19.41 7.42 -70.16
N GLY A 127 -20.15 8.16 -69.34
CA GLY A 127 -21.42 8.79 -69.76
C GLY A 127 -21.23 9.81 -70.88
N ASP A 128 -20.24 10.69 -70.75
CA ASP A 128 -19.90 11.70 -71.76
C ASP A 128 -19.38 11.04 -73.06
N GLY A 129 -18.57 9.97 -72.95
CA GLY A 129 -18.12 9.19 -74.11
C GLY A 129 -19.24 8.41 -74.81
N ALA A 130 -20.29 8.02 -74.09
CA ALA A 130 -21.50 7.43 -74.68
C ALA A 130 -22.45 8.47 -75.29
N ALA A 131 -22.39 9.73 -74.82
CA ALA A 131 -23.18 10.85 -75.34
C ALA A 131 -22.58 11.50 -76.61
N ASP A 132 -21.38 11.11 -77.04
CA ASP A 132 -20.79 11.51 -78.33
C ASP A 132 -20.79 10.37 -79.39
N PRO A 133 -21.94 9.99 -79.97
CA PRO A 133 -21.98 9.14 -81.17
C PRO A 133 -21.73 9.96 -82.47
N GLY A 134 -21.05 11.11 -82.41
CA GLY A 134 -21.50 12.30 -83.15
C GLY A 134 -20.51 13.06 -84.03
N LYS A 135 -19.30 12.59 -84.34
CA LYS A 135 -18.55 13.10 -85.52
C LYS A 135 -18.60 12.12 -86.70
N LYS A 136 -19.82 11.90 -87.19
CA LYS A 136 -20.03 11.59 -88.62
C LYS A 136 -19.76 12.85 -89.45
N SER A 137 -18.49 13.12 -89.77
CA SER A 137 -18.16 14.10 -90.82
C SER A 137 -18.24 13.40 -92.18
N LYS A 138 -19.42 13.48 -92.79
CA LYS A 138 -19.65 13.35 -94.22
C LYS A 138 -19.18 14.64 -94.90
N SER A 139 -18.13 14.58 -95.72
CA SER A 139 -17.88 15.45 -96.89
C SER A 139 -16.50 15.08 -97.45
N GLY A 140 -16.27 14.76 -98.71
CA GLY A 140 -17.09 14.70 -99.92
C GLY A 140 -16.14 14.18 -101.00
N ALA A 141 -16.68 13.38 -101.92
CA ALA A 141 -15.97 13.01 -103.14
C ALA A 141 -15.68 14.26 -103.98
N GLY A 142 -14.49 14.33 -104.55
CA GLY A 142 -14.03 15.34 -105.48
C GLY A 142 -12.67 14.95 -106.01
#